data_AF-A0A537Z4A1-F1
#
_entry.id   AF-A0A537Z4A1-F1
#
_cell.length_a   1.000
_cell.length_b   1.000
_cell.length_c   1.000
_cell.angle_alpha   90.00
_cell.angle_beta   90.00
_cell.angle_gamma   90.00
#
_symmetry.space_group_name_H-M   'P 1'
#
loop_
_entity.id
_entity.type
_entity.pdbx_description
1 polymer ?
#
loop_
_entity_poly.entity_id
_entity_poly.type
_entity_poly.pdbx_seq_one_letter_code
_entity_poly.pdbx_strand_id
1 'polypeptide(L)'
;MPDAARLRDASHGRRFTFSPKVFIPLTMLCRDRCGYCTFAKPPARLESPYLDLEEVLRIARHGAENGCHEALFTLGEAPEDRYPAAREWLLTRGYGSTVDYLVAAARAVLEETGLLPHANAGALGQRDLERLRAVSPSQGMMIETLADRLGAAGGPHHGAPDKTPARRLATLEAAGRARIPFTTGILVGIGETRPERVEALLAIRDAHDRYGHVQEVIVQNFLPKPGTAMHQHDACPTEEMLWTVAAARLILGGAMHIQAPPNLADDLGALIDAGIDDWGGVSPVTPDHVNPERPWPALERLRAATESAGKVLAPRLTVYPEYVVDPETWLDPQVRFAVQVCSDAEGLAREDGWAAGGNTHPPVILAGVSSRSTTRRVRAGEEVGVDEIVTLLSARCGEVDDVAALANDLRRAAVGDTVTFVRNRNINYTNICTFKCRFCAFSKGPLSLNLRGDPYLLELEEIQRRVLEAVDCGATEVCLQGGIHPDFDGEYYLSVARAVKAVAPSIHIHGFTALEVTEGARRLGMPLRD
;
A
#
# COMPACT_ATOMS: atom_id res chain seq x y z
N MET A 1 -28.56 5.64 -6.63
CA MET A 1 -27.72 5.73 -5.40
C MET A 1 -27.77 4.44 -4.59
N PRO A 2 -28.93 3.91 -4.13
CA PRO A 2 -28.95 2.68 -3.32
C PRO A 2 -28.30 1.45 -4.00
N ASP A 3 -28.50 1.29 -5.31
CA ASP A 3 -27.85 0.23 -6.08
C ASP A 3 -26.31 0.38 -6.12
N ALA A 4 -25.82 1.61 -6.26
CA ALA A 4 -24.39 1.91 -6.28
C ALA A 4 -23.76 1.60 -4.91
N ALA A 5 -24.39 2.04 -3.81
CA ALA A 5 -23.93 1.72 -2.46
C ALA A 5 -23.93 0.21 -2.18
N ARG A 6 -24.99 -0.52 -2.59
CA ARG A 6 -25.04 -1.98 -2.46
C ARG A 6 -23.94 -2.66 -3.27
N LEU A 7 -23.67 -2.20 -4.49
CA LEU A 7 -22.63 -2.75 -5.34
C LEU A 7 -21.23 -2.51 -4.75
N ARG A 8 -20.99 -1.33 -4.20
CA ARG A 8 -19.76 -0.99 -3.45
C ARG A 8 -19.59 -1.88 -2.22
N ASP A 9 -20.66 -2.07 -1.45
CA ASP A 9 -20.66 -2.91 -0.24
C ASP A 9 -20.41 -4.39 -0.55
N ALA A 10 -20.89 -4.89 -1.69
CA ALA A 10 -20.66 -6.27 -2.10
C ALA A 10 -19.19 -6.58 -2.41
N SER A 11 -18.41 -5.58 -2.84
CA SER A 11 -16.99 -5.74 -3.21
C SER A 11 -16.02 -5.28 -2.12
N HIS A 12 -16.27 -4.13 -1.50
CA HIS A 12 -15.36 -3.55 -0.49
C HIS A 12 -15.85 -3.78 0.96
N GLY A 13 -17.03 -4.36 1.13
CA GLY A 13 -17.61 -4.63 2.44
C GLY A 13 -17.84 -3.35 3.25
N ARG A 14 -17.16 -3.27 4.39
CA ARG A 14 -17.20 -2.11 5.29
C ARG A 14 -15.99 -1.21 5.15
N ARG A 15 -15.00 -1.57 4.34
CA ARG A 15 -13.74 -0.83 4.21
C ARG A 15 -13.97 0.45 3.42
N PHE A 16 -13.36 1.51 3.93
CA PHE A 16 -13.20 2.80 3.28
C PHE A 16 -11.75 3.22 3.40
N THR A 17 -11.18 3.77 2.34
CA THR A 17 -9.75 4.09 2.33
C THR A 17 -9.46 5.58 2.11
N PHE A 18 -8.25 5.98 2.47
CA PHE A 18 -7.67 7.28 2.15
C PHE A 18 -6.15 7.13 2.07
N SER A 19 -5.47 7.97 1.29
CA SER A 19 -4.00 7.99 1.26
C SER A 19 -3.47 9.19 2.06
N PRO A 20 -2.72 8.98 3.16
CA PRO A 20 -2.05 10.06 3.85
C PRO A 20 -0.85 10.54 3.01
N LYS A 21 -0.93 11.77 2.52
CA LYS A 21 0.00 12.27 1.49
C LYS A 21 0.54 13.67 1.75
N VAL A 22 1.70 13.96 1.18
CA VAL A 22 2.16 15.33 0.92
C VAL A 22 1.92 15.72 -0.52
N PHE A 23 1.55 16.98 -0.74
CA PHE A 23 1.39 17.56 -2.05
C PHE A 23 2.67 18.32 -2.44
N ILE A 24 3.33 17.90 -3.50
CA ILE A 24 4.57 18.50 -4.01
C ILE A 24 4.27 19.17 -5.36
N PRO A 25 4.07 20.50 -5.40
CA PRO A 25 3.81 21.23 -6.63
C PRO A 25 5.13 21.51 -7.37
N LEU A 26 5.73 20.47 -7.97
CA LEU A 26 7.08 20.52 -8.55
C LEU A 26 7.27 21.72 -9.50
N THR A 27 6.25 22.01 -10.30
CA THR A 27 6.14 23.28 -11.03
C THR A 27 4.68 23.68 -11.19
N MET A 28 4.41 24.97 -11.03
CA MET A 28 3.12 25.57 -11.36
C MET A 28 3.11 26.19 -12.78
N LEU A 29 4.19 26.04 -13.56
CA LEU A 29 4.18 26.41 -14.98
C LEU A 29 3.53 25.29 -15.79
N CYS A 30 2.77 25.65 -16.82
CA CYS A 30 2.12 24.68 -17.70
C CYS A 30 2.04 25.22 -19.14
N ARG A 31 2.23 24.36 -20.15
CA ARG A 31 2.00 24.78 -21.53
C ARG A 31 0.52 24.97 -21.84
N ASP A 32 -0.34 24.14 -21.24
CA ASP A 32 -1.79 24.23 -21.37
C ASP A 32 -2.39 25.50 -20.73
N ARG A 33 -3.62 25.83 -21.17
CA ARG A 33 -4.43 26.92 -20.63
C ARG A 33 -5.86 26.45 -20.32
N CYS A 34 -6.00 25.57 -19.35
CA CYS A 34 -7.32 25.09 -18.92
C CYS A 34 -8.12 26.24 -18.28
N GLY A 35 -9.34 26.47 -18.75
CA GLY A 35 -10.20 27.60 -18.37
C GLY A 35 -10.66 27.58 -16.90
N TYR A 36 -10.62 26.43 -16.24
CA TYR A 36 -10.98 26.24 -14.82
C TYR A 36 -9.76 26.13 -13.88
N CYS A 37 -8.53 26.09 -14.40
CA CYS A 37 -7.36 25.74 -13.61
C CYS A 37 -6.73 26.98 -12.94
N THR A 38 -6.62 26.93 -11.60
CA THR A 38 -5.89 27.92 -10.79
C THR A 38 -4.45 27.50 -10.47
N PHE A 39 -4.12 26.23 -10.68
CA PHE A 39 -2.80 25.68 -10.38
C PHE A 39 -1.73 26.26 -11.32
N ALA A 40 -2.03 26.33 -12.61
CA ALA A 40 -1.13 26.88 -13.61
C ALA A 40 -0.96 28.41 -13.45
N LYS A 41 0.28 28.86 -13.28
CA LYS A 41 0.65 30.27 -13.10
C LYS A 41 1.63 30.70 -14.20
N PRO A 42 1.59 31.95 -14.66
CA PRO A 42 2.63 32.48 -15.52
C PRO A 42 3.94 32.70 -14.73
N PRO A 43 5.11 32.69 -15.38
CA PRO A 43 6.41 32.88 -14.72
C PRO A 43 6.48 34.13 -13.83
N ALA A 44 5.84 35.23 -14.24
CA ALA A 44 5.82 36.48 -13.46
C ALA A 44 5.13 36.39 -12.09
N ARG A 45 4.44 35.27 -11.77
CA ARG A 45 3.79 35.02 -10.48
C ARG A 45 4.52 33.96 -9.65
N LEU A 46 5.72 33.55 -10.06
CA LEU A 46 6.51 32.52 -9.39
C LEU A 46 7.89 33.06 -9.07
N GLU A 47 8.43 32.66 -7.92
CA GLU A 47 9.80 32.96 -7.52
C GLU A 47 10.82 32.13 -8.33
N SER A 48 10.48 30.87 -8.59
CA SER A 48 11.28 29.94 -9.39
C SER A 48 10.37 29.13 -10.35
N PRO A 49 10.86 28.76 -11.56
CA PRO A 49 10.13 27.89 -12.47
C PRO A 49 9.78 26.50 -11.89
N TYR A 50 10.65 25.94 -11.04
CA TYR A 50 10.46 24.67 -10.34
C TYR A 50 10.89 24.82 -8.88
N LEU A 51 10.36 23.96 -8.01
CA LEU A 51 10.97 23.71 -6.71
C LEU A 51 12.36 23.12 -6.91
N ASP A 52 13.36 23.58 -6.16
CA ASP A 52 14.66 22.92 -6.11
C ASP A 52 14.59 21.62 -5.30
N LEU A 53 15.55 20.72 -5.49
CA LEU A 53 15.49 19.36 -4.92
C LEU A 53 15.42 19.35 -3.39
N GLU A 54 16.13 20.25 -2.72
CA GLU A 54 16.08 20.36 -1.26
C GLU A 54 14.70 20.85 -0.76
N GLU A 55 14.00 21.68 -1.54
CA GLU A 55 12.65 22.11 -1.18
C GLU A 55 11.67 20.94 -1.30
N VAL A 56 11.80 20.14 -2.36
CA VAL A 56 11.05 18.88 -2.54
C VAL A 56 11.29 17.94 -1.35
N LEU A 57 12.56 17.70 -1.00
CA LEU A 57 12.93 16.82 0.10
C LEU A 57 12.46 17.35 1.45
N ARG A 58 12.50 18.66 1.68
CA ARG A 58 11.98 19.28 2.91
C ARG A 58 10.48 19.04 3.06
N ILE A 59 9.70 19.17 1.99
CA ILE A 59 8.26 18.85 2.01
C ILE A 59 8.04 17.36 2.29
N ALA A 60 8.79 16.49 1.62
CA ALA A 60 8.69 15.05 1.79
C ALA A 60 9.07 14.57 3.21
N ARG A 61 10.20 15.05 3.76
CA ARG A 61 10.62 14.74 5.14
C ARG A 61 9.56 15.18 6.15
N HIS A 62 9.02 16.39 5.99
CA HIS A 62 7.93 16.86 6.85
C HIS A 62 6.67 15.98 6.75
N GLY A 63 6.36 15.47 5.56
CA GLY A 63 5.32 14.46 5.35
C GLY A 63 5.55 13.16 6.10
N ALA A 64 6.73 12.58 5.92
CA ALA A 64 7.12 11.33 6.58
C ALA A 64 7.07 11.44 8.10
N GLU A 65 7.56 12.56 8.65
CA GLU A 65 7.51 12.87 10.10
C GLU A 65 6.07 12.98 10.63
N ASN A 66 5.10 13.27 9.77
CA ASN A 66 3.67 13.40 10.11
C ASN A 66 2.82 12.24 9.58
N GLY A 67 3.43 11.08 9.35
CA GLY A 67 2.71 9.83 9.03
C GLY A 67 2.14 9.76 7.60
N CYS A 68 2.66 10.57 6.67
CA CYS A 68 2.35 10.37 5.26
C CYS A 68 3.07 9.13 4.71
N HIS A 69 2.46 8.48 3.73
CA HIS A 69 3.09 7.41 2.94
C HIS A 69 3.26 7.79 1.48
N GLU A 70 2.49 8.76 0.99
CA GLU A 70 2.52 9.19 -0.41
C GLU A 70 3.16 10.57 -0.57
N ALA A 71 3.98 10.70 -1.61
CA ALA A 71 4.45 11.97 -2.13
C ALA A 71 3.78 12.24 -3.49
N LEU A 72 2.70 13.01 -3.48
CA LEU A 72 1.96 13.38 -4.68
C LEU A 72 2.69 14.50 -5.42
N PHE A 73 3.37 14.14 -6.50
CA PHE A 73 3.91 15.11 -7.44
C PHE A 73 2.81 15.59 -8.36
N THR A 74 2.53 16.90 -8.31
CA THR A 74 1.64 17.57 -9.26
C THR A 74 2.40 18.67 -9.97
N LEU A 75 2.20 18.76 -11.28
CA LEU A 75 2.94 19.67 -12.13
C LEU A 75 2.13 20.04 -13.38
N GLY A 76 2.47 21.17 -14.00
CA GLY A 76 1.97 21.46 -15.33
C GLY A 76 2.71 20.68 -16.42
N GLU A 77 2.06 20.55 -17.57
CA GLU A 77 2.54 19.74 -18.69
C GLU A 77 3.55 20.52 -19.54
N ALA A 78 4.73 19.92 -19.74
CA ALA A 78 5.83 20.40 -20.58
C ALA A 78 6.00 21.95 -20.65
N PRO A 79 6.09 22.65 -19.50
CA PRO A 79 6.21 24.11 -19.48
C PRO A 79 7.43 24.64 -20.26
N GLU A 80 8.48 23.85 -20.42
CA GLU A 80 9.69 24.15 -21.20
C GLU A 80 9.43 24.38 -22.70
N ASP A 81 8.30 23.93 -23.23
CA ASP A 81 7.89 24.18 -24.61
C ASP A 81 7.31 25.58 -24.80
N ARG A 82 6.72 26.14 -23.73
CA ARG A 82 6.06 27.46 -23.75
C ARG A 82 6.92 28.55 -23.13
N TYR A 83 7.68 28.23 -22.10
CA TYR A 83 8.39 29.21 -21.27
C TYR A 83 9.91 28.98 -21.37
N PRO A 84 10.67 29.91 -22.01
CA PRO A 84 12.12 29.84 -22.06
C PRO A 84 12.78 29.73 -20.68
N ALA A 85 12.22 30.42 -19.66
CA ALA A 85 12.71 30.35 -18.28
C ALA A 85 12.66 28.92 -17.70
N ALA A 86 11.63 28.13 -18.03
CA ALA A 86 11.54 26.74 -17.59
C ALA A 86 12.60 25.87 -18.28
N ARG A 87 12.82 26.07 -19.58
CA ARG A 87 13.85 25.36 -20.35
C ARG A 87 15.26 25.67 -19.86
N GLU A 88 15.56 26.95 -19.64
CA GLU A 88 16.86 27.39 -19.14
C GLU A 88 17.14 26.84 -17.74
N TRP A 89 16.13 26.87 -16.85
CA TRP A 89 16.25 26.30 -15.52
C TRP A 89 16.60 24.81 -15.54
N LEU A 90 15.96 24.03 -16.41
CA LEU A 90 16.26 22.59 -16.57
C LEU A 90 17.68 22.37 -17.11
N LEU A 91 18.05 23.05 -18.19
CA LEU A 91 19.36 22.89 -18.84
C LEU A 91 20.52 23.26 -17.92
N THR A 92 20.39 24.34 -17.15
CA THR A 92 21.42 24.77 -16.19
C THR A 92 21.65 23.76 -15.06
N ARG A 93 20.68 22.87 -14.80
CA ARG A 93 20.77 21.78 -13.81
C ARG A 93 21.00 20.41 -14.46
N GLY A 94 21.22 20.36 -15.77
CA GLY A 94 21.54 19.12 -16.49
C GLY A 94 20.33 18.25 -16.85
N TYR A 95 19.10 18.79 -16.79
CA TYR A 95 17.89 18.08 -17.18
C TYR A 95 17.46 18.49 -18.59
N GLY A 96 17.05 17.51 -19.41
CA GLY A 96 16.58 17.73 -20.78
C GLY A 96 15.10 18.09 -20.88
N SER A 97 14.32 17.70 -19.86
CA SER A 97 12.86 17.88 -19.81
C SER A 97 12.35 17.94 -18.37
N THR A 98 11.11 18.40 -18.20
CA THR A 98 10.40 18.35 -16.92
C THR A 98 10.32 16.93 -16.36
N VAL A 99 10.12 15.93 -17.23
CA VAL A 99 10.06 14.51 -16.83
C VAL A 99 11.42 14.03 -16.31
N ASP A 100 12.53 14.45 -16.93
CA ASP A 100 13.87 14.11 -16.42
C ASP A 100 14.07 14.59 -14.99
N TYR A 101 13.61 15.81 -14.70
CA TYR A 101 13.68 16.37 -13.36
C TYR A 101 12.73 15.68 -12.38
N LEU A 102 11.49 15.37 -12.82
CA LEU A 102 10.52 14.64 -12.02
C LEU A 102 11.04 13.24 -11.62
N VAL A 103 11.69 12.52 -12.53
CA VAL A 103 12.31 11.21 -12.23
C VAL A 103 13.39 11.36 -11.16
N ALA A 104 14.23 12.39 -11.24
CA ALA A 104 15.26 12.64 -10.24
C ALA A 104 14.67 13.01 -8.88
N ALA A 105 13.65 13.87 -8.86
CA ALA A 105 12.96 14.29 -7.64
C ALA A 105 12.21 13.12 -6.96
N ALA A 106 11.47 12.32 -7.74
CA ALA A 106 10.78 11.13 -7.23
C ALA A 106 11.75 10.11 -6.65
N ARG A 107 12.88 9.87 -7.34
CA ARG A 107 13.96 8.99 -6.84
C ARG A 107 14.51 9.47 -5.50
N ALA A 108 14.86 10.75 -5.40
CA ALA A 108 15.39 11.32 -4.15
C ALA A 108 14.38 11.21 -3.01
N VAL A 109 13.10 11.50 -3.26
CA VAL A 109 12.04 11.33 -2.25
C VAL A 109 11.94 9.89 -1.78
N LEU A 110 11.91 8.92 -2.70
CA LEU A 110 11.83 7.50 -2.37
C LEU A 110 13.03 7.05 -1.54
N GLU A 111 14.24 7.38 -1.98
CA GLU A 111 15.49 6.91 -1.37
C GLU A 111 15.80 7.60 -0.04
N GLU A 112 15.47 8.89 0.11
CA GLU A 112 15.85 9.68 1.30
C GLU A 112 14.76 9.78 2.37
N THR A 113 13.49 9.59 2.01
CA THR A 113 12.37 9.78 2.95
C THR A 113 11.51 8.53 3.16
N GLY A 114 11.61 7.56 2.25
CA GLY A 114 10.76 6.38 2.24
C GLY A 114 9.32 6.63 1.80
N LEU A 115 8.94 7.88 1.50
CA LEU A 115 7.63 8.17 0.89
C LEU A 115 7.56 7.59 -0.51
N LEU A 116 6.40 7.07 -0.88
CA LEU A 116 6.12 6.49 -2.18
C LEU A 116 5.65 7.57 -3.15
N PRO A 117 6.38 7.85 -4.24
CA PRO A 117 5.99 8.88 -5.20
C PRO A 117 4.74 8.49 -6.00
N HIS A 118 3.80 9.43 -6.14
CA HIS A 118 2.72 9.38 -7.13
C HIS A 118 2.93 10.48 -8.16
N ALA A 119 3.14 10.13 -9.42
CA ALA A 119 3.37 11.12 -10.46
C ALA A 119 2.07 11.49 -11.20
N ASN A 120 1.50 12.66 -10.89
CA ASN A 120 0.41 13.25 -11.67
C ASN A 120 0.97 14.30 -12.66
N ALA A 121 1.56 13.78 -13.75
CA ALA A 121 2.39 14.53 -14.69
C ALA A 121 1.71 14.85 -16.03
N GLY A 122 0.41 14.60 -16.13
CA GLY A 122 -0.37 14.89 -17.33
C GLY A 122 -0.20 13.88 -18.47
N ALA A 123 -0.39 14.32 -19.72
CA ALA A 123 -0.43 13.44 -20.88
C ALA A 123 0.98 13.03 -21.36
N LEU A 124 1.56 12.05 -20.68
CA LEU A 124 2.87 11.49 -21.01
C LEU A 124 2.81 10.41 -22.09
N GLY A 125 3.92 10.27 -22.82
CA GLY A 125 4.15 9.15 -23.74
C GLY A 125 4.67 7.91 -23.01
N GLN A 126 4.60 6.75 -23.68
CA GLN A 126 4.98 5.46 -23.10
C GLN A 126 6.39 5.43 -22.49
N ARG A 127 7.39 6.00 -23.18
CA ARG A 127 8.78 6.04 -22.69
C ARG A 127 8.89 6.76 -21.34
N ASP A 128 8.18 7.86 -21.16
CA ASP A 128 8.26 8.66 -19.94
C ASP A 128 7.50 8.01 -18.78
N LEU A 129 6.36 7.40 -19.08
CA LEU A 129 5.62 6.55 -18.11
C LEU A 129 6.50 5.39 -17.59
N GLU A 130 7.19 4.68 -18.48
CA GLU A 130 8.09 3.58 -18.12
C GLU A 130 9.27 4.04 -17.26
N ARG A 131 9.82 5.22 -17.53
CA ARG A 131 10.90 5.81 -16.73
C ARG A 131 10.43 6.19 -15.32
N LEU A 132 9.24 6.78 -15.20
CA LEU A 132 8.64 7.10 -13.91
C LEU A 132 8.28 5.83 -13.13
N ARG A 133 7.88 4.74 -13.79
CA ARG A 133 7.54 3.47 -13.15
C ARG A 133 8.69 2.90 -12.31
N ALA A 134 9.94 3.17 -12.68
CA ALA A 134 11.11 2.74 -11.92
C ALA A 134 11.32 3.49 -10.60
N VAL A 135 10.63 4.62 -10.40
CA VAL A 135 10.79 5.51 -9.23
C VAL A 135 9.44 5.90 -8.57
N SER A 136 8.32 5.42 -9.10
CA SER A 136 6.98 5.67 -8.59
C SER A 136 6.12 4.39 -8.72
N PRO A 137 5.53 3.89 -7.62
CA PRO A 137 4.65 2.72 -7.69
C PRO A 137 3.29 3.01 -8.34
N SER A 138 2.88 4.27 -8.42
CA SER A 138 1.67 4.66 -9.14
C SER A 138 1.82 6.02 -9.84
N GLN A 139 1.00 6.23 -10.85
CA GLN A 139 0.97 7.44 -11.65
C GLN A 139 -0.48 7.84 -11.92
N GLY A 140 -0.71 9.05 -12.40
CA GLY A 140 -2.07 9.50 -12.64
C GLY A 140 -2.21 10.60 -13.67
N MET A 141 -3.41 10.67 -14.24
CA MET A 141 -3.86 11.73 -15.12
C MET A 141 -5.38 11.67 -15.27
N MET A 142 -6.06 12.81 -15.12
CA MET A 142 -7.50 12.91 -15.39
C MET A 142 -7.77 12.90 -16.91
N ILE A 143 -8.75 12.10 -17.36
CA ILE A 143 -9.37 12.24 -18.69
C ILE A 143 -10.15 13.56 -18.76
N GLU A 144 -10.83 13.89 -17.67
CA GLU A 144 -11.74 15.04 -17.51
C GLU A 144 -13.00 14.95 -18.36
N THR A 145 -12.86 14.88 -19.68
CA THR A 145 -13.96 14.76 -20.65
C THR A 145 -13.44 14.22 -21.99
N LEU A 146 -14.30 13.52 -22.73
CA LEU A 146 -14.03 13.12 -24.12
C LEU A 146 -14.76 14.01 -25.15
N ALA A 147 -15.42 15.08 -24.70
CA ALA A 147 -16.14 15.99 -25.57
C ALA A 147 -15.19 16.95 -26.29
N ASP A 148 -14.79 16.63 -27.53
CA ASP A 148 -13.89 17.46 -28.37
C ASP A 148 -14.34 18.93 -28.48
N ARG A 149 -15.66 19.16 -28.49
CA ARG A 149 -16.24 20.51 -28.55
C ARG A 149 -15.80 21.42 -27.40
N LEU A 150 -15.38 20.87 -26.26
CA LEU A 150 -14.91 21.65 -25.11
C LEU A 150 -13.49 22.22 -25.32
N GLY A 151 -12.78 21.79 -26.36
CA GLY A 151 -11.54 22.42 -26.84
C GLY A 151 -11.74 23.59 -27.82
N ALA A 152 -12.97 23.85 -28.25
CA ALA A 152 -13.28 24.95 -29.17
C ALA A 152 -13.00 26.34 -28.56
N ALA A 153 -12.95 27.38 -29.39
CA ALA A 153 -12.73 28.75 -28.92
C ALA A 153 -13.70 29.15 -27.81
N GLY A 154 -13.16 29.59 -26.67
CA GLY A 154 -13.93 29.94 -25.47
C GLY A 154 -14.32 28.76 -24.57
N GLY A 155 -14.04 27.52 -24.97
CA GLY A 155 -14.27 26.32 -24.14
C GLY A 155 -13.24 26.13 -23.01
N PRO A 156 -13.51 25.23 -22.06
CA PRO A 156 -12.65 24.97 -20.90
C PRO A 156 -11.26 24.44 -21.28
N HIS A 157 -11.08 23.84 -22.45
CA HIS A 157 -9.80 23.32 -22.93
C HIS A 157 -9.23 24.10 -24.10
N HIS A 158 -9.76 25.30 -24.35
CA HIS A 158 -9.21 26.17 -25.39
C HIS A 158 -7.75 26.57 -25.07
N GLY A 159 -6.82 26.23 -25.98
CA GLY A 159 -5.39 26.50 -25.77
C GLY A 159 -4.71 25.50 -24.83
N ALA A 160 -5.28 24.31 -24.64
CA ALA A 160 -4.70 23.19 -23.91
C ALA A 160 -4.45 21.98 -24.83
N PRO A 161 -3.36 21.97 -25.62
CA PRO A 161 -3.08 20.91 -26.60
C PRO A 161 -3.03 19.49 -26.01
N ASP A 162 -2.69 19.33 -24.73
CA ASP A 162 -2.67 18.01 -24.10
C ASP A 162 -4.03 17.56 -23.58
N LYS A 163 -5.02 18.43 -23.56
CA LYS A 163 -6.37 18.13 -23.07
C LYS A 163 -7.28 17.51 -24.15
N THR A 164 -6.73 17.19 -25.32
CA THR A 164 -7.50 16.52 -26.36
C THR A 164 -7.88 15.09 -25.93
N PRO A 165 -9.12 14.64 -26.19
CA PRO A 165 -9.58 13.27 -25.89
C PRO A 165 -8.61 12.20 -26.39
N ALA A 166 -8.16 12.30 -27.65
CA ALA A 166 -7.23 11.36 -28.25
C ALA A 166 -5.88 11.26 -27.49
N ARG A 167 -5.35 12.39 -27.02
CA ARG A 167 -4.08 12.42 -26.28
C ARG A 167 -4.25 11.82 -24.88
N ARG A 168 -5.34 12.13 -24.19
CA ARG A 168 -5.65 11.57 -22.87
C ARG A 168 -5.85 10.05 -22.94
N LEU A 169 -6.61 9.57 -23.92
CA LEU A 169 -6.78 8.13 -24.13
C LEU A 169 -5.46 7.44 -24.50
N ALA A 170 -4.60 8.06 -25.33
CA ALA A 170 -3.31 7.48 -25.68
C ALA A 170 -2.38 7.30 -24.47
N THR A 171 -2.37 8.25 -23.53
CA THR A 171 -1.61 8.12 -22.27
C THR A 171 -2.19 7.02 -21.39
N LEU A 172 -3.52 6.95 -21.22
CA LEU A 172 -4.17 5.89 -20.45
C LEU A 172 -3.83 4.49 -21.01
N GLU A 173 -3.97 4.31 -22.32
CA GLU A 173 -3.60 3.07 -23.01
C GLU A 173 -2.10 2.74 -22.86
N ALA A 174 -1.22 3.74 -22.88
CA ALA A 174 0.21 3.54 -22.68
C ALA A 174 0.54 3.10 -21.25
N ALA A 175 -0.14 3.65 -20.25
CA ALA A 175 0.00 3.22 -18.85
C ALA A 175 -0.45 1.76 -18.68
N GLY A 176 -1.55 1.38 -19.34
CA GLY A 176 -2.04 -0.01 -19.37
C GLY A 176 -1.03 -0.98 -19.98
N ARG A 177 -0.46 -0.66 -21.15
CA ARG A 177 0.60 -1.49 -21.76
C ARG A 177 1.85 -1.62 -20.89
N ALA A 178 2.19 -0.56 -20.14
CA ALA A 178 3.33 -0.53 -19.23
C ALA A 178 3.04 -1.17 -17.85
N ARG A 179 1.81 -1.65 -17.60
CA ARG A 179 1.35 -2.22 -16.32
C ARG A 179 1.63 -1.29 -15.14
N ILE A 180 1.21 -0.04 -15.28
CA ILE A 180 1.34 0.98 -14.23
C ILE A 180 -0.01 1.09 -13.51
N PRO A 181 -0.08 0.89 -12.18
CA PRO A 181 -1.26 1.27 -11.40
C PRO A 181 -1.55 2.76 -11.61
N PHE A 182 -2.70 3.05 -12.23
CA PHE A 182 -2.98 4.37 -12.79
C PHE A 182 -4.26 4.98 -12.22
N THR A 183 -4.15 6.18 -11.66
CA THR A 183 -5.29 6.98 -11.23
C THR A 183 -5.78 7.84 -12.39
N THR A 184 -7.09 7.80 -12.67
CA THR A 184 -7.70 8.67 -13.68
C THR A 184 -9.06 9.17 -13.22
N GLY A 185 -9.83 9.82 -14.09
CA GLY A 185 -11.11 10.38 -13.70
C GLY A 185 -11.69 11.40 -14.65
N ILE A 186 -12.84 11.94 -14.27
CA ILE A 186 -13.61 12.93 -15.03
C ILE A 186 -13.87 14.19 -14.20
N LEU A 187 -14.11 15.30 -14.90
CA LEU A 187 -14.59 16.54 -14.30
C LEU A 187 -16.09 16.68 -14.59
N VAL A 188 -16.83 17.16 -13.59
CA VAL A 188 -18.28 17.32 -13.64
C VAL A 188 -18.62 18.80 -13.49
N GLY A 189 -19.31 19.37 -14.47
CA GLY A 189 -19.76 20.77 -14.48
C GLY A 189 -18.87 21.74 -15.27
N ILE A 190 -18.01 21.25 -16.18
CA ILE A 190 -17.19 22.10 -17.06
C ILE A 190 -17.86 22.40 -18.42
N GLY A 191 -19.10 21.94 -18.62
CA GLY A 191 -19.88 22.13 -19.85
C GLY A 191 -20.17 20.84 -20.60
N GLU A 192 -19.73 19.70 -20.08
CA GLU A 192 -20.06 18.35 -20.54
C GLU A 192 -21.49 17.95 -20.16
N THR A 193 -22.07 17.06 -20.97
CA THR A 193 -23.40 16.48 -20.77
C THR A 193 -23.31 15.10 -20.11
N ARG A 194 -24.40 14.60 -19.53
CA ARG A 194 -24.43 13.25 -18.95
C ARG A 194 -23.99 12.14 -19.94
N PRO A 195 -24.44 12.13 -21.22
CA PRO A 195 -23.92 11.18 -22.20
C PRO A 195 -22.39 11.24 -22.39
N GLU A 196 -21.80 12.43 -22.43
CA GLU A 196 -20.34 12.59 -22.58
C GLU A 196 -19.58 12.13 -21.32
N ARG A 197 -20.17 12.29 -20.11
CA ARG A 197 -19.62 11.69 -18.87
C ARG A 197 -19.64 10.17 -18.95
N VAL A 198 -20.76 9.60 -19.40
CA VAL A 198 -20.91 8.15 -19.56
C VAL A 198 -19.91 7.63 -20.59
N GLU A 199 -19.72 8.32 -21.72
CA GLU A 199 -18.72 7.96 -22.72
C GLU A 199 -17.30 7.93 -22.14
N ALA A 200 -16.91 8.95 -21.38
CA ALA A 200 -15.62 8.97 -20.70
C ALA A 200 -15.45 7.82 -19.69
N LEU A 201 -16.48 7.52 -18.90
CA LEU A 201 -16.47 6.40 -17.94
C LEU A 201 -16.41 5.04 -18.63
N LEU A 202 -17.12 4.86 -19.76
CA LEU A 202 -17.04 3.65 -20.57
C LEU A 202 -15.65 3.48 -21.17
N ALA A 203 -15.02 4.55 -21.66
CA ALA A 203 -13.65 4.47 -22.18
C ALA A 203 -12.64 4.09 -21.09
N ILE A 204 -12.78 4.63 -19.87
CA ILE A 204 -11.97 4.25 -18.72
C ILE A 204 -12.18 2.77 -18.38
N ARG A 205 -13.45 2.32 -18.31
CA ARG A 205 -13.78 0.91 -18.08
C ARG A 205 -13.14 0.02 -19.13
N ASP A 206 -13.32 0.32 -20.41
CA ASP A 206 -12.81 -0.49 -21.51
C ASP A 206 -11.27 -0.57 -21.49
N ALA A 207 -10.58 0.50 -21.06
CA ALA A 207 -9.13 0.48 -20.85
C ALA A 207 -8.73 -0.37 -19.62
N HIS A 208 -9.50 -0.32 -18.54
CA HIS A 208 -9.30 -1.19 -17.39
C HIS A 208 -9.59 -2.66 -17.73
N ASP A 209 -10.66 -2.98 -18.44
CA ASP A 209 -10.99 -4.34 -18.86
C ASP A 209 -9.89 -4.93 -19.76
N ARG A 210 -9.23 -4.09 -20.58
CA ARG A 210 -8.10 -4.52 -21.44
C ARG A 210 -6.83 -4.83 -20.67
N TYR A 211 -6.48 -4.05 -19.64
CA TYR A 211 -5.15 -4.11 -19.03
C TYR A 211 -5.12 -4.33 -17.52
N GLY A 212 -6.23 -4.14 -16.81
CA GLY A 212 -6.36 -4.20 -15.34
C GLY A 212 -5.75 -3.02 -14.57
N HIS A 213 -5.27 -1.99 -15.27
CA HIS A 213 -4.31 -1.02 -14.73
C HIS A 213 -4.91 0.19 -14.00
N VAL A 214 -6.18 0.52 -14.24
CA VAL A 214 -6.83 1.65 -13.56
C VAL A 214 -7.15 1.24 -12.14
N GLN A 215 -6.45 1.86 -11.17
CA GLN A 215 -6.64 1.56 -9.76
C GLN A 215 -7.73 2.43 -9.10
N GLU A 216 -8.00 3.61 -9.66
CA GLU A 216 -8.89 4.60 -9.08
C GLU A 216 -9.52 5.47 -10.18
N VAL A 217 -10.81 5.76 -10.03
CA VAL A 217 -11.53 6.74 -10.84
C VAL A 217 -12.04 7.87 -9.96
N ILE A 218 -11.48 9.06 -10.18
CA ILE A 218 -11.87 10.30 -9.52
C ILE A 218 -13.05 10.92 -10.27
N VAL A 219 -14.15 11.13 -9.57
CA VAL A 219 -15.25 11.99 -10.03
C VAL A 219 -15.10 13.30 -9.28
N GLN A 220 -14.72 14.37 -9.97
CA GLN A 220 -14.48 15.67 -9.35
C GLN A 220 -15.40 16.75 -9.90
N ASN A 221 -16.05 17.50 -9.02
CA ASN A 221 -16.88 18.63 -9.38
C ASN A 221 -16.04 19.88 -9.72
N PHE A 222 -16.53 20.63 -10.70
CA PHE A 222 -16.07 21.98 -11.01
C PHE A 222 -16.65 22.97 -10.00
N LEU A 223 -15.79 23.86 -9.49
CA LEU A 223 -16.16 25.06 -8.77
C LEU A 223 -15.55 26.27 -9.50
N PRO A 224 -16.31 27.36 -9.72
CA PRO A 224 -15.79 28.58 -10.32
C PRO A 224 -14.81 29.26 -9.37
N LYS A 225 -13.66 29.70 -9.91
CA LYS A 225 -12.58 30.30 -9.11
C LYS A 225 -12.14 31.64 -9.68
N PRO A 226 -11.92 32.66 -8.84
CA PRO A 226 -11.37 33.94 -9.28
C PRO A 226 -10.06 33.77 -10.07
N GLY A 227 -9.87 34.59 -11.09
CA GLY A 227 -8.65 34.58 -11.91
C GLY A 227 -8.59 33.47 -12.99
N THR A 228 -9.65 32.67 -13.13
CA THR A 228 -9.80 31.68 -14.20
C THR A 228 -10.72 32.20 -15.31
N ALA A 229 -10.63 31.65 -16.53
CA ALA A 229 -11.53 32.02 -17.62
C ALA A 229 -12.99 31.63 -17.31
N MET A 230 -13.19 30.60 -16.48
CA MET A 230 -14.49 30.08 -16.09
C MET A 230 -15.02 30.64 -14.76
N HIS A 231 -14.43 31.70 -14.21
CA HIS A 231 -14.83 32.24 -12.90
C HIS A 231 -16.29 32.72 -12.81
N GLN A 232 -16.96 32.98 -13.94
CA GLN A 232 -18.38 33.37 -14.02
C GLN A 232 -19.32 32.22 -14.36
N HIS A 233 -18.82 31.00 -14.52
CA HIS A 233 -19.65 29.84 -14.79
C HIS A 233 -20.28 29.33 -13.50
N ASP A 234 -21.42 28.64 -13.62
CA ASP A 234 -22.07 28.03 -12.48
C ASP A 234 -21.24 26.87 -11.92
N ALA A 235 -21.24 26.73 -10.60
CA ALA A 235 -20.69 25.55 -9.94
C ALA A 235 -21.46 24.30 -10.34
N CYS A 236 -20.78 23.16 -10.34
CA CYS A 236 -21.45 21.87 -10.55
C CYS A 236 -22.54 21.65 -9.48
N PRO A 237 -23.80 21.39 -9.88
CA PRO A 237 -24.86 21.07 -8.93
C PRO A 237 -24.53 19.79 -8.13
N THR A 238 -24.82 19.79 -6.83
CA THR A 238 -24.61 18.63 -5.96
C THR A 238 -25.30 17.38 -6.50
N GLU A 239 -26.52 17.51 -7.03
CA GLU A 239 -27.26 16.38 -7.62
C GLU A 239 -26.57 15.78 -8.86
N GLU A 240 -25.93 16.60 -9.69
CA GLU A 240 -25.16 16.13 -10.85
C GLU A 240 -23.90 15.40 -10.41
N MET A 241 -23.25 15.88 -9.34
CA MET A 241 -22.10 15.22 -8.73
C MET A 241 -22.48 13.83 -8.18
N LEU A 242 -23.52 13.76 -7.32
CA LEU A 242 -23.98 12.50 -6.72
C LEU A 242 -24.49 11.51 -7.78
N TRP A 243 -25.19 12.00 -8.79
CA TRP A 243 -25.61 11.18 -9.93
C TRP A 243 -24.41 10.60 -10.67
N THR A 244 -23.38 11.41 -10.92
CA THR A 244 -22.19 10.98 -11.67
C THR A 244 -21.36 9.97 -10.88
N VAL A 245 -21.22 10.14 -9.56
CA VAL A 245 -20.58 9.14 -8.68
C VAL A 245 -21.33 7.80 -8.74
N ALA A 246 -22.65 7.83 -8.60
CA ALA A 246 -23.46 6.61 -8.68
C ALA A 246 -23.39 5.96 -10.08
N ALA A 247 -23.38 6.76 -11.14
CA ALA A 247 -23.21 6.27 -12.51
C ALA A 247 -21.83 5.62 -12.71
N ALA A 248 -20.76 6.25 -12.23
CA ALA A 248 -19.41 5.69 -12.27
C ALA A 248 -19.37 4.31 -11.60
N ARG A 249 -19.96 4.15 -10.41
CA ARG A 249 -20.05 2.86 -9.71
C ARG A 249 -20.77 1.79 -10.51
N LEU A 250 -21.90 2.14 -11.11
CA LEU A 250 -22.69 1.19 -11.89
C LEU A 250 -22.01 0.81 -13.22
N ILE A 251 -21.26 1.73 -13.83
CA ILE A 251 -20.56 1.50 -15.09
C ILE A 251 -19.28 0.70 -14.88
N LEU A 252 -18.47 1.08 -13.89
CA LEU A 252 -17.14 0.51 -13.62
C LEU A 252 -17.19 -0.75 -12.75
N GLY A 253 -18.34 -1.05 -12.15
CA GLY A 253 -18.55 -2.23 -11.33
C GLY A 253 -18.21 -2.03 -9.85
N GLY A 254 -18.46 -3.07 -9.05
CA GLY A 254 -18.28 -3.02 -7.60
C GLY A 254 -16.84 -2.95 -7.13
N ALA A 255 -15.89 -3.50 -7.89
CA ALA A 255 -14.49 -3.58 -7.48
C ALA A 255 -13.65 -2.33 -7.76
N MET A 256 -14.06 -1.46 -8.69
CA MET A 256 -13.29 -0.26 -9.03
C MET A 256 -13.29 0.72 -7.86
N HIS A 257 -12.15 1.27 -7.46
CA HIS A 257 -12.14 2.32 -6.46
C HIS A 257 -12.65 3.63 -7.04
N ILE A 258 -13.65 4.22 -6.38
CA ILE A 258 -14.26 5.48 -6.81
C ILE A 258 -14.08 6.51 -5.70
N GLN A 259 -13.49 7.63 -6.12
CA GLN A 259 -13.16 8.74 -5.25
C GLN A 259 -13.93 9.99 -5.65
N ALA A 260 -14.40 10.75 -4.66
CA ALA A 260 -14.86 12.11 -4.83
C ALA A 260 -14.12 13.02 -3.83
N PRO A 261 -13.58 14.19 -4.24
CA PRO A 261 -12.80 15.04 -3.35
C PRO A 261 -13.63 15.52 -2.13
N PRO A 262 -13.26 15.15 -0.90
CA PRO A 262 -14.08 15.43 0.27
C PRO A 262 -14.03 16.90 0.70
N ASN A 263 -13.02 17.66 0.28
CA ASN A 263 -12.93 19.10 0.50
C ASN A 263 -13.87 19.92 -0.40
N LEU A 264 -14.38 19.32 -1.49
CA LEU A 264 -15.26 19.97 -2.46
C LEU A 264 -16.74 19.63 -2.28
N ALA A 265 -17.08 18.86 -1.23
CA ALA A 265 -18.42 18.48 -0.87
C ALA A 265 -18.79 18.98 0.53
N ASP A 266 -20.00 19.50 0.68
CA ASP A 266 -20.51 19.95 1.97
C ASP A 266 -21.03 18.78 2.83
N ASP A 267 -21.61 17.75 2.17
CA ASP A 267 -22.14 16.54 2.79
C ASP A 267 -21.33 15.30 2.38
N LEU A 268 -20.56 14.76 3.33
CA LEU A 268 -19.77 13.55 3.14
C LEU A 268 -20.64 12.28 3.14
N GLY A 269 -21.75 12.26 3.87
CA GLY A 269 -22.67 11.12 3.93
C GLY A 269 -23.30 10.86 2.57
N ALA A 270 -23.72 11.91 1.88
CA ALA A 270 -24.26 11.82 0.53
C ALA A 270 -23.28 11.17 -0.47
N LEU A 271 -21.98 11.45 -0.34
CA LEU A 271 -20.95 10.79 -1.18
C LEU A 271 -20.86 9.29 -0.89
N ILE A 272 -20.87 8.89 0.39
CA ILE A 272 -20.86 7.49 0.82
C ILE A 272 -22.06 6.74 0.23
N ASP A 273 -23.24 7.35 0.29
CA ASP A 273 -24.50 6.82 -0.24
C ASP A 273 -24.55 6.77 -1.77
N ALA A 274 -23.80 7.67 -2.43
CA ALA A 274 -23.64 7.68 -3.88
C ALA A 274 -22.74 6.54 -4.38
N GLY A 275 -21.87 5.98 -3.53
CA GLY A 275 -21.12 4.75 -3.81
C GLY A 275 -19.60 4.91 -3.96
N ILE A 276 -19.02 6.00 -3.45
CA ILE A 276 -17.54 6.07 -3.27
C ILE A 276 -17.09 5.03 -2.25
N ASP A 277 -15.82 4.64 -2.28
CA ASP A 277 -15.20 3.80 -1.25
C ASP A 277 -13.88 4.39 -0.74
N ASP A 278 -13.42 5.49 -1.36
CA ASP A 278 -12.16 6.13 -1.06
C ASP A 278 -12.30 7.66 -0.95
N TRP A 279 -11.65 8.25 0.06
CA TRP A 279 -11.62 9.69 0.30
C TRP A 279 -10.49 10.43 -0.44
N GLY A 280 -9.62 9.69 -1.12
CA GLY A 280 -8.49 10.18 -1.89
C GLY A 280 -7.25 10.46 -1.05
N GLY A 281 -6.32 11.16 -1.68
CA GLY A 281 -5.13 11.67 -1.02
C GLY A 281 -5.43 12.84 -0.09
N VAL A 282 -5.38 12.62 1.22
CA VAL A 282 -5.64 13.64 2.26
C VAL A 282 -4.33 14.02 2.92
N SER A 283 -4.03 15.32 2.99
CA SER A 283 -2.79 15.78 3.61
C SER A 283 -3.02 16.38 4.98
N PRO A 284 -2.29 15.93 6.02
CA PRO A 284 -2.30 16.58 7.33
C PRO A 284 -1.42 17.84 7.38
N VAL A 285 -0.50 18.02 6.42
CA VAL A 285 0.58 19.03 6.51
C VAL A 285 0.67 19.99 5.33
N THR A 286 0.19 19.61 4.14
CA THR A 286 0.23 20.48 2.95
C THR A 286 -1.17 20.88 2.50
N PRO A 287 -1.37 22.12 2.02
CA PRO A 287 -2.66 22.54 1.48
C PRO A 287 -2.97 21.83 0.16
N ASP A 288 -4.23 21.89 -0.27
CA ASP A 288 -4.59 21.55 -1.64
C ASP A 288 -4.14 22.71 -2.56
N HIS A 289 -3.07 22.51 -3.34
CA HIS A 289 -2.60 23.54 -4.26
C HIS A 289 -3.48 23.71 -5.51
N VAL A 290 -4.38 22.77 -5.79
CA VAL A 290 -5.35 22.83 -6.90
C VAL A 290 -6.59 23.61 -6.45
N ASN A 291 -7.08 23.38 -5.23
CA ASN A 291 -8.20 24.07 -4.62
C ASN A 291 -7.77 24.75 -3.30
N PRO A 292 -6.90 25.77 -3.33
CA PRO A 292 -6.35 26.39 -2.12
C PRO A 292 -7.40 27.02 -1.20
N GLU A 293 -8.57 27.35 -1.74
CA GLU A 293 -9.72 27.88 -1.00
C GLU A 293 -10.57 26.79 -0.29
N ARG A 294 -10.30 25.51 -0.56
CA ARG A 294 -11.00 24.34 0.02
C ARG A 294 -9.98 23.42 0.71
N PRO A 295 -9.61 23.69 1.97
CA PRO A 295 -8.61 22.89 2.68
C PRO A 295 -9.07 21.44 2.88
N TRP A 296 -8.10 20.54 3.06
CA TRP A 296 -8.37 19.14 3.38
C TRP A 296 -9.22 19.02 4.65
N PRO A 297 -10.24 18.15 4.68
CA PRO A 297 -10.95 17.86 5.92
C PRO A 297 -10.01 17.19 6.92
N ALA A 298 -10.18 17.51 8.21
CA ALA A 298 -9.47 16.80 9.28
C ALA A 298 -9.81 15.30 9.24
N LEU A 299 -8.82 14.45 9.54
CA LEU A 299 -8.98 13.00 9.48
C LEU A 299 -10.09 12.50 10.42
N GLU A 300 -10.25 13.15 11.57
CA GLU A 300 -11.31 12.87 12.54
C GLU A 300 -12.71 13.08 11.94
N ARG A 301 -12.88 14.08 11.07
CA ARG A 301 -14.15 14.34 10.38
C ARG A 301 -14.44 13.24 9.36
N LEU A 302 -13.44 12.79 8.61
CA LEU A 302 -13.59 11.68 7.66
C LEU A 302 -13.92 10.38 8.39
N ARG A 303 -13.22 10.10 9.49
CA ARG A 303 -13.45 8.94 10.35
C ARG A 303 -14.88 8.95 10.91
N ALA A 304 -15.32 10.05 11.50
CA ALA A 304 -16.66 10.18 12.05
C ALA A 304 -17.76 9.98 10.99
N ALA A 305 -17.60 10.55 9.80
CA ALA A 305 -18.56 10.36 8.69
C ALA A 305 -18.60 8.89 8.24
N THR A 306 -17.43 8.26 8.10
CA THR A 306 -17.29 6.86 7.68
C THR A 306 -17.92 5.90 8.71
N GLU A 307 -17.60 6.08 9.99
CA GLU A 307 -18.10 5.24 11.08
C GLU A 307 -19.61 5.43 11.32
N SER A 308 -20.13 6.65 11.15
CA SER A 308 -21.57 6.93 11.21
C SER A 308 -22.36 6.18 10.14
N ALA A 309 -21.73 5.85 9.00
CA ALA A 309 -22.29 5.01 7.95
C ALA A 309 -22.06 3.50 8.18
N GLY A 310 -21.55 3.11 9.36
CA GLY A 310 -21.25 1.71 9.71
C GLY A 310 -20.01 1.14 9.00
N LYS A 311 -19.16 2.00 8.43
CA LYS A 311 -17.93 1.65 7.70
C LYS A 311 -16.69 1.80 8.59
N VAL A 312 -15.54 1.35 8.09
CA VAL A 312 -14.24 1.40 8.78
C VAL A 312 -13.26 2.14 7.87
N LEU A 313 -12.68 3.23 8.38
CA LEU A 313 -11.67 4.01 7.68
C LEU A 313 -10.28 3.41 7.92
N ALA A 314 -9.56 3.08 6.84
CA ALA A 314 -8.20 2.56 6.86
C ALA A 314 -7.29 3.38 5.92
N PRO A 315 -6.03 3.64 6.29
CA PRO A 315 -5.10 4.26 5.37
C PRO A 315 -4.65 3.23 4.31
N ARG A 316 -4.47 3.71 3.08
CA ARG A 316 -3.85 2.97 1.98
C ARG A 316 -2.58 3.67 1.51
N LEU A 317 -1.77 2.97 0.74
CA LEU A 317 -0.67 3.57 0.02
C LEU A 317 -1.18 4.31 -1.22
N THR A 318 -0.26 4.93 -1.95
CA THR A 318 -0.57 5.50 -3.26
C THR A 318 -0.88 4.46 -4.34
N VAL A 319 -0.53 3.21 -4.06
CA VAL A 319 -0.89 2.03 -4.85
C VAL A 319 -1.90 1.22 -4.06
N TYR A 320 -2.97 0.78 -4.71
CA TYR A 320 -4.07 0.08 -4.05
C TYR A 320 -3.72 -1.39 -3.71
N PRO A 321 -4.35 -1.98 -2.67
CA PRO A 321 -4.11 -3.34 -2.18
C PRO A 321 -3.96 -4.41 -3.27
N GLU A 322 -4.84 -4.41 -4.25
CA GLU A 322 -4.95 -5.38 -5.35
C GLU A 322 -3.67 -5.43 -6.20
N TYR A 323 -2.94 -4.32 -6.26
CA TYR A 323 -1.67 -4.17 -6.98
C TYR A 323 -0.47 -4.45 -6.07
N VAL A 324 -0.59 -4.20 -4.77
CA VAL A 324 0.46 -4.48 -3.79
C VAL A 324 0.67 -5.98 -3.59
N VAL A 325 -0.42 -6.75 -3.60
CA VAL A 325 -0.38 -8.22 -3.41
C VAL A 325 0.07 -9.00 -4.66
N ASP A 326 0.15 -8.34 -5.82
CA ASP A 326 0.73 -8.88 -7.07
C ASP A 326 1.89 -7.99 -7.58
N PRO A 327 2.97 -7.84 -6.78
CA PRO A 327 4.01 -6.87 -7.06
C PRO A 327 4.88 -7.28 -8.27
N GLU A 328 4.94 -8.56 -8.61
CA GLU A 328 5.66 -9.06 -9.78
C GLU A 328 5.07 -8.53 -11.09
N THR A 329 3.75 -8.41 -11.17
CA THR A 329 3.03 -7.94 -12.35
C THR A 329 3.05 -6.43 -12.45
N TRP A 330 2.80 -5.75 -11.33
CA TRP A 330 2.46 -4.32 -11.33
C TRP A 330 3.64 -3.41 -10.98
N LEU A 331 4.52 -3.85 -10.09
CA LEU A 331 5.57 -2.99 -9.56
C LEU A 331 6.92 -3.23 -10.23
N ASP A 332 7.66 -2.15 -10.46
CA ASP A 332 9.05 -2.24 -10.86
C ASP A 332 9.90 -2.82 -9.71
N PRO A 333 10.86 -3.73 -9.98
CA PRO A 333 11.74 -4.27 -8.94
C PRO A 333 12.39 -3.21 -8.03
N GLN A 334 12.65 -2.01 -8.54
CA GLN A 334 13.25 -0.92 -7.76
C GLN A 334 12.34 -0.36 -6.66
N VAL A 335 11.01 -0.44 -6.81
CA VAL A 335 10.04 0.14 -5.85
C VAL A 335 9.37 -0.91 -4.96
N ARG A 336 9.46 -2.20 -5.31
CA ARG A 336 8.77 -3.31 -4.58
C ARG A 336 9.07 -3.32 -3.10
N PHE A 337 10.34 -3.22 -2.73
CA PHE A 337 10.74 -3.29 -1.32
C PHE A 337 10.14 -2.13 -0.51
N ALA A 338 10.18 -0.90 -1.04
CA ALA A 338 9.59 0.26 -0.37
C ALA A 338 8.09 0.08 -0.17
N VAL A 339 7.36 -0.38 -1.19
CA VAL A 339 5.92 -0.67 -1.09
C VAL A 339 5.64 -1.77 -0.05
N GLN A 340 6.40 -2.87 -0.04
CA GLN A 340 6.22 -3.98 0.91
C GLN A 340 6.50 -3.58 2.36
N VAL A 341 7.51 -2.72 2.60
CA VAL A 341 7.82 -2.24 3.95
C VAL A 341 6.69 -1.34 4.49
N CYS A 342 6.07 -0.54 3.62
CA CYS A 342 4.99 0.36 3.98
C CYS A 342 3.61 -0.30 4.03
N SER A 343 3.45 -1.55 3.56
CA SER A 343 2.16 -2.24 3.51
C SER A 343 2.00 -3.32 4.57
N ASP A 344 0.76 -3.54 4.99
CA ASP A 344 0.37 -4.69 5.81
C ASP A 344 0.11 -5.93 4.95
N ALA A 345 -0.31 -7.03 5.58
CA ALA A 345 -0.58 -8.29 4.89
C ALA A 345 -1.75 -8.23 3.90
N GLU A 346 -2.59 -7.19 3.97
CA GLU A 346 -3.69 -6.95 3.03
C GLU A 346 -3.33 -5.89 1.98
N GLY A 347 -2.09 -5.39 1.94
CA GLY A 347 -1.65 -4.36 1.00
C GLY A 347 -2.08 -2.94 1.36
N LEU A 348 -2.69 -2.73 2.54
CA LEU A 348 -3.03 -1.40 3.06
C LEU A 348 -1.81 -0.74 3.70
N ALA A 349 -1.86 0.57 3.94
CA ALA A 349 -0.76 1.26 4.59
C ALA A 349 -0.65 0.86 6.06
N ARG A 350 0.58 0.66 6.54
CA ARG A 350 0.83 0.41 7.96
C ARG A 350 0.64 1.67 8.78
N GLU A 351 -0.17 1.57 9.81
CA GLU A 351 -0.44 2.68 10.74
C GLU A 351 0.67 2.91 11.78
N ASP A 352 1.59 1.95 11.92
CA ASP A 352 2.67 2.00 12.88
C ASP A 352 3.97 1.39 12.34
N GLY A 353 5.08 1.73 13.02
CA GLY A 353 6.40 1.15 12.76
C GLY A 353 6.68 -0.10 13.59
N TRP A 354 5.67 -0.75 14.18
CA TRP A 354 5.87 -1.93 15.00
C TRP A 354 6.11 -3.16 14.14
N ALA A 355 7.19 -3.89 14.43
CA ALA A 355 7.45 -5.19 13.84
C ALA A 355 7.97 -6.15 14.91
N ALA A 356 7.64 -7.44 14.78
CA ALA A 356 8.17 -8.46 15.66
C ALA A 356 9.71 -8.47 15.64
N GLY A 357 10.33 -8.38 16.82
CA GLY A 357 11.78 -8.26 16.97
C GLY A 357 12.36 -6.86 16.73
N GLY A 358 11.52 -5.86 16.47
CA GLY A 358 11.92 -4.46 16.40
C GLY A 358 12.10 -3.80 17.77
N ASN A 359 12.59 -2.56 17.77
CA ASN A 359 12.79 -1.74 18.99
C ASN A 359 11.58 -0.85 19.31
N THR A 360 10.54 -0.91 18.49
CA THR A 360 9.29 -0.17 18.68
C THR A 360 8.37 -0.94 19.62
N HIS A 361 7.67 -0.23 20.50
CA HIS A 361 6.66 -0.87 21.35
C HIS A 361 5.44 -1.26 20.50
N PRO A 362 4.79 -2.41 20.79
CA PRO A 362 3.54 -2.77 20.14
C PRO A 362 2.48 -1.66 20.29
N PRO A 363 1.64 -1.43 19.26
CA PRO A 363 0.54 -0.49 19.37
C PRO A 363 -0.45 -0.94 20.46
N VAL A 364 -1.12 0.04 21.07
CA VAL A 364 -2.17 -0.23 22.05
C VAL A 364 -3.44 -0.64 21.31
N ILE A 365 -3.98 -1.81 21.62
CA ILE A 365 -5.28 -2.25 21.11
C ILE A 365 -6.35 -1.38 21.76
N LEU A 366 -7.04 -0.58 20.94
CA LEU A 366 -8.13 0.28 21.40
C LEU A 366 -9.40 -0.56 21.54
N ALA A 367 -10.03 -0.48 22.72
CA ALA A 367 -11.33 -1.08 22.96
C ALA A 367 -12.38 -0.46 22.03
N GLY A 368 -13.20 -1.30 21.40
CA GLY A 368 -14.29 -0.83 20.54
C GLY A 368 -15.41 -1.84 20.39
N VAL A 369 -16.54 -1.39 19.86
CA VAL A 369 -17.73 -2.23 19.68
C VAL A 369 -17.62 -2.99 18.37
N SER A 370 -17.32 -4.29 18.44
CA SER A 370 -17.37 -5.21 17.31
C SER A 370 -18.76 -5.83 17.16
N SER A 371 -19.20 -6.02 15.92
CA SER A 371 -20.43 -6.76 15.60
C SER A 371 -20.18 -7.98 14.71
N ARG A 372 -18.93 -8.45 14.60
CA ARG A 372 -18.57 -9.55 13.71
C ARG A 372 -19.42 -10.79 13.97
N SER A 373 -19.96 -11.38 12.90
CA SER A 373 -20.73 -12.62 12.97
C SER A 373 -19.83 -13.81 13.35
N THR A 374 -18.58 -13.81 12.87
CA THR A 374 -17.62 -14.89 13.12
C THR A 374 -17.28 -15.04 14.60
N THR A 375 -17.03 -13.95 15.33
CA THR A 375 -16.73 -14.02 16.77
C THR A 375 -17.92 -14.56 17.57
N ARG A 376 -19.16 -14.25 17.16
CA ARG A 376 -20.39 -14.82 17.75
C ARG A 376 -20.51 -16.33 17.53
N ARG A 377 -20.20 -16.82 16.32
CA ARG A 377 -20.21 -18.27 16.01
C ARG A 377 -19.19 -19.03 16.84
N VAL A 378 -17.97 -18.51 16.92
CA VAL A 378 -16.90 -19.12 17.74
C VAL A 378 -17.30 -19.13 19.23
N ARG A 379 -17.91 -18.06 19.75
CA ARG A 379 -18.45 -18.03 21.12
C ARG A 379 -19.54 -19.07 21.37
N ALA A 380 -20.30 -19.44 20.33
CA ALA A 380 -21.32 -20.50 20.40
C ALA A 380 -20.73 -21.92 20.31
N GLY A 381 -19.40 -22.06 20.16
CA GLY A 381 -18.72 -23.35 20.03
C GLY A 381 -18.75 -23.93 18.62
N GLU A 382 -19.08 -23.12 17.61
CA GLU A 382 -19.04 -23.55 16.22
C GLU A 382 -17.60 -23.59 15.68
N GLU A 383 -17.30 -24.62 14.90
CA GLU A 383 -16.05 -24.72 14.14
C GLU A 383 -16.06 -23.73 12.97
N VAL A 384 -14.92 -23.06 12.76
CA VAL A 384 -14.75 -22.05 11.71
C VAL A 384 -13.85 -22.59 10.61
N GLY A 385 -14.19 -22.29 9.35
CA GLY A 385 -13.39 -22.63 8.19
C GLY A 385 -12.25 -21.64 7.95
N VAL A 386 -11.52 -21.87 6.86
CA VAL A 386 -10.38 -21.02 6.46
C VAL A 386 -10.81 -19.58 6.21
N ASP A 387 -11.92 -19.36 5.50
CA ASP A 387 -12.41 -18.03 5.16
C ASP A 387 -12.81 -17.22 6.40
N GLU A 388 -13.41 -17.88 7.40
CA GLU A 388 -13.71 -17.26 8.68
C GLU A 388 -12.45 -16.94 9.49
N ILE A 389 -11.43 -17.79 9.46
CA ILE A 389 -10.13 -17.52 10.10
C ILE A 389 -9.44 -16.33 9.44
N VAL A 390 -9.38 -16.29 8.10
CA VAL A 390 -8.85 -15.14 7.35
C VAL A 390 -9.62 -13.88 7.72
N THR A 391 -10.95 -13.97 7.80
CA THR A 391 -11.79 -12.86 8.25
C THR A 391 -11.36 -12.36 9.63
N LEU A 392 -11.13 -13.24 10.62
CA LEU A 392 -10.65 -12.85 11.96
C LEU A 392 -9.26 -12.19 11.92
N LEU A 393 -8.35 -12.65 11.05
CA LEU A 393 -7.02 -12.06 10.86
C LEU A 393 -7.07 -10.68 10.18
N SER A 394 -8.10 -10.41 9.37
CA SER A 394 -8.40 -9.09 8.79
C SER A 394 -9.13 -8.14 9.75
N ALA A 395 -9.15 -8.41 11.05
CA ALA A 395 -9.72 -7.50 12.05
C ALA A 395 -8.99 -6.14 12.03
N ARG A 396 -9.74 -5.05 12.22
CA ARG A 396 -9.20 -3.68 12.31
C ARG A 396 -9.90 -2.89 13.41
N CYS A 397 -9.20 -1.90 13.96
CA CYS A 397 -9.70 -1.02 15.02
C CYS A 397 -10.29 -1.83 16.19
N GLY A 398 -11.49 -1.46 16.66
CA GLY A 398 -12.17 -2.15 17.77
C GLY A 398 -12.49 -3.63 17.53
N GLU A 399 -12.40 -4.12 16.30
CA GLU A 399 -12.59 -5.54 16.00
C GLU A 399 -11.41 -6.39 16.50
N VAL A 400 -10.21 -5.81 16.60
CA VAL A 400 -9.02 -6.48 17.13
C VAL A 400 -9.22 -6.82 18.61
N ASP A 401 -9.83 -5.91 19.38
CA ASP A 401 -10.12 -6.12 20.80
C ASP A 401 -11.10 -7.28 21.02
N ASP A 402 -12.17 -7.35 20.22
CA ASP A 402 -13.15 -8.46 20.30
C ASP A 402 -12.51 -9.83 19.98
N VAL A 403 -11.66 -9.89 18.95
CA VAL A 403 -10.92 -11.11 18.60
C VAL A 403 -9.94 -11.50 19.71
N ALA A 404 -9.18 -10.53 20.24
CA ALA A 404 -8.20 -10.77 21.31
C ALA A 404 -8.88 -11.21 22.63
N ALA A 405 -9.99 -10.57 23.00
CA ALA A 405 -10.78 -10.91 24.18
C ALA A 405 -11.36 -12.33 24.05
N LEU A 406 -11.92 -12.67 22.89
CA LEU A 406 -12.42 -14.02 22.62
C LEU A 406 -11.31 -15.07 22.71
N ALA A 407 -10.15 -14.82 22.11
CA ALA A 407 -9.00 -15.72 22.21
C ALA A 407 -8.55 -15.91 23.66
N ASN A 408 -8.55 -14.84 24.47
CA ASN A 408 -8.22 -14.90 25.88
C ASN A 408 -9.25 -15.68 26.71
N ASP A 409 -10.55 -15.50 26.43
CA ASP A 409 -11.63 -16.25 27.08
C ASP A 409 -11.52 -17.75 26.79
N LEU A 410 -11.26 -18.12 25.53
CA LEU A 410 -11.04 -19.52 25.12
C LEU A 410 -9.82 -20.13 25.81
N ARG A 411 -8.70 -19.40 25.86
CA ARG A 411 -7.51 -19.83 26.60
C ARG A 411 -7.82 -20.02 28.08
N ARG A 412 -8.52 -19.08 28.72
CA ARG A 412 -8.90 -19.17 30.14
C ARG A 412 -9.80 -20.38 30.40
N ALA A 413 -10.76 -20.66 29.51
CA ALA A 413 -11.61 -21.85 29.63
C ALA A 413 -10.82 -23.16 29.50
N ALA A 414 -9.79 -23.19 28.64
CA ALA A 414 -8.97 -24.37 28.40
C ALA A 414 -7.93 -24.64 29.49
N VAL A 415 -7.23 -23.60 29.98
CA VAL A 415 -6.06 -23.77 30.88
C VAL A 415 -6.06 -22.86 32.11
N GLY A 416 -7.10 -22.03 32.31
CA GLY A 416 -7.17 -21.08 33.41
C GLY A 416 -6.25 -19.86 33.26
N ASP A 417 -6.02 -19.16 34.38
CA ASP A 417 -5.19 -17.95 34.41
C ASP A 417 -3.68 -18.24 34.60
N THR A 418 -3.32 -19.47 34.98
CA THR A 418 -1.91 -19.87 35.14
C THR A 418 -1.24 -20.03 33.78
N VAL A 419 -0.29 -19.15 33.46
CA VAL A 419 0.56 -19.26 32.28
C VAL A 419 1.86 -19.98 32.66
N THR A 420 2.16 -21.08 31.97
CA THR A 420 3.35 -21.89 32.23
C THR A 420 4.48 -21.55 31.26
N PHE A 421 5.73 -21.67 31.72
CA PHE A 421 6.93 -21.57 30.88
C PHE A 421 7.91 -22.69 31.24
N VAL A 422 8.79 -23.03 30.30
CA VAL A 422 9.85 -24.03 30.51
C VAL A 422 11.20 -23.32 30.53
N ARG A 423 12.04 -23.62 31.53
CA ARG A 423 13.44 -23.16 31.56
C ARG A 423 14.22 -24.09 30.64
N ASN A 424 14.51 -23.62 29.43
CA ASN A 424 15.09 -24.42 28.36
C ASN A 424 16.50 -23.93 27.97
N ARG A 425 17.35 -24.85 27.52
CA ARG A 425 18.56 -24.55 26.74
C ARG A 425 18.44 -25.06 25.30
N ASN A 426 18.51 -24.16 24.33
CA ASN A 426 18.69 -24.52 22.93
C ASN A 426 20.11 -25.05 22.69
N ILE A 427 20.22 -26.25 22.15
CA ILE A 427 21.48 -26.86 21.72
C ILE A 427 21.37 -27.17 20.24
N ASN A 428 21.96 -26.29 19.45
CA ASN A 428 22.13 -26.52 18.03
C ASN A 428 23.41 -27.31 17.80
N TYR A 429 23.28 -28.61 17.49
CA TYR A 429 24.42 -29.53 17.40
C TYR A 429 25.10 -29.53 16.03
N THR A 430 24.45 -29.02 14.99
CA THR A 430 25.11 -28.68 13.72
C THR A 430 24.33 -27.63 12.97
N ASN A 431 25.02 -26.78 12.22
CA ASN A 431 24.40 -25.90 11.23
C ASN A 431 24.56 -26.41 9.78
N ILE A 432 25.15 -27.59 9.57
CA ILE A 432 25.32 -28.19 8.25
C ILE A 432 23.97 -28.74 7.80
N CYS A 433 23.47 -28.28 6.65
CA CYS A 433 22.17 -28.70 6.14
C CYS A 433 22.21 -28.93 4.64
N THR A 434 21.62 -30.04 4.21
CA THR A 434 21.42 -30.37 2.78
C THR A 434 20.33 -29.51 2.12
N PHE A 435 19.39 -28.95 2.90
CA PHE A 435 18.33 -28.07 2.41
C PHE A 435 18.84 -26.63 2.20
N LYS A 436 18.29 -25.97 1.17
CA LYS A 436 18.65 -24.59 0.76
C LYS A 436 17.46 -23.64 0.90
N CYS A 437 16.86 -23.60 2.08
CA CYS A 437 15.73 -22.73 2.37
C CYS A 437 16.14 -21.25 2.19
N ARG A 438 15.40 -20.50 1.37
CA ARG A 438 15.72 -19.09 1.05
C ARG A 438 15.69 -18.15 2.25
N PHE A 439 14.95 -18.52 3.30
CA PHE A 439 14.77 -17.75 4.53
C PHE A 439 15.69 -18.18 5.67
N CYS A 440 16.47 -19.25 5.52
CA CYS A 440 17.20 -19.83 6.65
C CYS A 440 18.45 -19.01 6.98
N ALA A 441 18.46 -18.39 8.17
CA ALA A 441 19.63 -17.70 8.70
C ALA A 441 20.63 -18.65 9.40
N PHE A 442 20.21 -19.89 9.69
CA PHE A 442 20.95 -20.85 10.50
C PHE A 442 21.89 -21.74 9.69
N SER A 443 21.41 -22.35 8.59
CA SER A 443 22.16 -23.37 7.85
C SER A 443 23.37 -22.83 7.10
N LYS A 444 24.43 -23.64 7.02
CA LYS A 444 25.63 -23.45 6.19
C LYS A 444 25.77 -24.61 5.22
N GLY A 445 26.14 -24.30 3.98
CA GLY A 445 26.53 -25.27 2.97
C GLY A 445 28.00 -25.09 2.57
N PRO A 446 28.58 -26.01 1.77
CA PRO A 446 29.98 -25.94 1.34
C PRO A 446 30.37 -24.64 0.62
N LEU A 447 29.38 -23.88 0.14
CA LEU A 447 29.53 -22.67 -0.66
C LEU A 447 28.66 -21.50 -0.15
N SER A 448 28.11 -21.55 1.07
CA SER A 448 27.36 -20.42 1.63
C SER A 448 28.32 -19.32 2.14
N LEU A 449 29.02 -18.70 1.19
CA LEU A 449 29.52 -17.32 1.13
C LEU A 449 30.20 -16.79 2.41
N ASN A 450 31.54 -16.85 2.44
CA ASN A 450 32.63 -16.03 3.07
C ASN A 450 32.35 -14.93 4.13
N LEU A 451 31.14 -14.79 4.67
CA LEU A 451 30.69 -13.67 5.49
C LEU A 451 30.08 -14.11 6.84
N ARG A 452 29.89 -15.42 7.09
CA ARG A 452 29.09 -15.88 8.24
C ARG A 452 29.67 -17.10 9.00
N GLY A 453 31.00 -17.19 9.06
CA GLY A 453 31.73 -18.21 9.81
C GLY A 453 31.68 -19.62 9.21
N ASP A 454 32.51 -20.51 9.75
CA ASP A 454 32.63 -21.89 9.28
C ASP A 454 31.43 -22.75 9.72
N PRO A 455 31.06 -23.78 8.92
CA PRO A 455 30.11 -24.79 9.38
C PRO A 455 30.66 -25.51 10.62
N TYR A 456 29.77 -25.92 11.52
CA TYR A 456 30.15 -26.65 12.72
C TYR A 456 29.31 -27.90 12.94
N LEU A 457 29.93 -28.84 13.64
CA LEU A 457 29.34 -30.03 14.21
C LEU A 457 29.85 -30.12 15.65
N LEU A 458 28.94 -30.20 16.61
CA LEU A 458 29.28 -30.43 18.02
C LEU A 458 29.48 -31.92 18.24
N GLU A 459 30.57 -32.26 18.92
CA GLU A 459 30.78 -33.61 19.45
C GLU A 459 29.77 -33.91 20.57
N LEU A 460 29.49 -35.19 20.83
CA LEU A 460 28.53 -35.61 21.85
C LEU A 460 28.94 -35.13 23.26
N GLU A 461 30.24 -35.09 23.54
CA GLU A 461 30.80 -34.58 24.80
C GLU A 461 30.50 -33.09 24.98
N GLU A 462 30.52 -32.31 23.90
CA GLU A 462 30.17 -30.88 23.95
C GLU A 462 28.66 -30.68 24.14
N ILE A 463 27.82 -31.55 23.55
CA ILE A 463 26.39 -31.58 23.84
C ILE A 463 26.16 -31.88 25.33
N GLN A 464 26.82 -32.90 25.87
CA GLN A 464 26.75 -33.26 27.29
C GLN A 464 27.20 -32.13 28.20
N ARG A 465 28.30 -31.45 27.88
CA ARG A 465 28.79 -30.28 28.63
C ARG A 465 27.72 -29.18 28.68
N ARG A 466 27.08 -28.87 27.54
CA ARG A 466 26.01 -27.86 27.47
C ARG A 466 24.74 -28.28 28.22
N VAL A 467 24.43 -29.57 28.26
CA VAL A 467 23.32 -30.11 29.06
C VAL A 467 23.61 -29.93 30.56
N LEU A 468 24.82 -30.27 31.02
CA LEU A 468 25.22 -30.07 32.41
C LEU A 468 25.17 -28.58 32.79
N GLU A 469 25.70 -27.70 31.95
CA GLU A 469 25.62 -26.24 32.11
C GLU A 469 24.15 -25.77 32.24
N ALA A 470 23.24 -26.33 31.45
CA ALA A 470 21.82 -26.02 31.50
C ALA A 470 21.19 -26.48 32.83
N VAL A 471 21.50 -27.70 33.28
CA VAL A 471 21.03 -28.24 34.57
C VAL A 471 21.54 -27.39 35.73
N ASP A 472 22.82 -26.99 35.72
CA ASP A 472 23.42 -26.14 36.74
C ASP A 472 22.74 -24.76 36.80
N CYS A 473 22.25 -24.26 35.67
CA CYS A 473 21.44 -23.04 35.58
C CYS A 473 19.96 -23.25 35.96
N GLY A 474 19.57 -24.49 36.26
CA GLY A 474 18.20 -24.89 36.64
C GLY A 474 17.24 -25.03 35.46
N ALA A 475 17.73 -25.38 34.28
CA ALA A 475 16.90 -25.79 33.15
C ALA A 475 16.25 -27.16 33.40
N THR A 476 15.02 -27.33 32.94
CA THR A 476 14.27 -28.59 33.02
C THR A 476 14.15 -29.27 31.66
N GLU A 477 14.54 -28.60 30.59
CA GLU A 477 14.46 -29.08 29.21
C GLU A 477 15.67 -28.61 28.38
N VAL A 478 16.08 -29.44 27.43
CA VAL A 478 16.97 -29.05 26.32
C VAL A 478 16.24 -29.18 25.00
N CYS A 479 16.34 -28.15 24.16
CA CYS A 479 15.83 -28.18 22.79
C CYS A 479 16.97 -28.56 21.84
N LEU A 480 16.83 -29.69 21.15
CA LEU A 480 17.82 -30.21 20.20
C LEU A 480 17.35 -29.93 18.78
N GLN A 481 18.08 -29.08 18.05
CA GLN A 481 17.81 -28.77 16.65
C GLN A 481 19.08 -28.63 15.82
N GLY A 482 19.24 -29.44 14.80
CA GLY A 482 20.36 -29.37 13.87
C GLY A 482 19.92 -29.03 12.44
N GLY A 483 20.90 -28.72 11.59
CA GLY A 483 20.72 -28.87 10.15
C GLY A 483 20.61 -30.35 9.78
N ILE A 484 20.04 -30.62 8.60
CA ILE A 484 19.96 -31.97 8.04
C ILE A 484 21.33 -32.34 7.44
N HIS A 485 22.25 -32.77 8.30
CA HIS A 485 23.61 -33.18 7.94
C HIS A 485 23.58 -34.33 6.90
N PRO A 486 24.46 -34.36 5.89
CA PRO A 486 24.48 -35.43 4.88
C PRO A 486 24.77 -36.82 5.44
N ASP A 487 25.48 -36.90 6.56
CA ASP A 487 25.96 -38.17 7.15
C ASP A 487 25.12 -38.66 8.35
N PHE A 488 24.10 -37.91 8.77
CA PHE A 488 23.26 -38.35 9.90
C PHE A 488 22.15 -39.28 9.45
N ASP A 489 21.90 -40.33 10.21
CA ASP A 489 20.71 -41.17 10.11
C ASP A 489 19.95 -41.14 11.47
N GLY A 490 18.92 -41.97 11.60
CA GLY A 490 18.18 -42.08 12.86
C GLY A 490 19.05 -42.49 14.06
N GLU A 491 20.12 -43.27 13.87
CA GLU A 491 20.98 -43.72 14.97
C GLU A 491 21.82 -42.59 15.55
N TYR A 492 22.23 -41.61 14.74
CA TYR A 492 22.88 -40.41 15.25
C TYR A 492 21.94 -39.65 16.21
N TYR A 493 20.69 -39.42 15.82
CA TYR A 493 19.71 -38.73 16.65
C TYR A 493 19.43 -39.50 17.96
N LEU A 494 19.31 -40.82 17.89
CA LEU A 494 19.20 -41.67 19.09
C LEU A 494 20.45 -41.56 19.97
N SER A 495 21.64 -41.49 19.38
CA SER A 495 22.91 -41.33 20.10
C SER A 495 23.01 -39.99 20.82
N VAL A 496 22.53 -38.90 20.20
CA VAL A 496 22.42 -37.58 20.86
C VAL A 496 21.47 -37.66 22.05
N ALA A 497 20.29 -38.28 21.89
CA ALA A 497 19.34 -38.43 22.99
C ALA A 497 19.91 -39.28 24.15
N ARG A 498 20.60 -40.38 23.83
CA ARG A 498 21.31 -41.23 24.81
C ARG A 498 22.40 -40.43 25.52
N ALA A 499 23.18 -39.62 24.80
CA ALA A 499 24.24 -38.79 25.38
C ALA A 499 23.69 -37.77 26.39
N VAL A 500 22.58 -37.09 26.05
CA VAL A 500 21.88 -36.18 26.97
C VAL A 500 21.41 -36.91 28.22
N LYS A 501 20.73 -38.05 28.06
CA LYS A 501 20.20 -38.82 29.19
C LYS A 501 21.28 -39.45 30.08
N ALA A 502 22.46 -39.73 29.53
CA ALA A 502 23.57 -40.28 30.30
C ALA A 502 24.07 -39.30 31.38
N VAL A 503 24.07 -37.99 31.10
CA VAL A 503 24.56 -36.96 32.05
C VAL A 503 23.44 -36.27 32.83
N ALA A 504 22.22 -36.24 32.29
CA ALA A 504 21.06 -35.67 32.95
C ALA A 504 19.80 -36.53 32.72
N PRO A 505 19.62 -37.64 33.45
CA PRO A 505 18.49 -38.55 33.24
C PRO A 505 17.11 -37.89 33.38
N SER A 506 17.00 -36.91 34.29
CA SER A 506 15.76 -36.19 34.61
C SER A 506 15.41 -35.05 33.66
N ILE A 507 16.33 -34.56 32.81
CA ILE A 507 16.04 -33.43 31.92
C ILE A 507 15.11 -33.86 30.77
N HIS A 508 14.14 -33.03 30.41
CA HIS A 508 13.30 -33.30 29.24
C HIS A 508 14.06 -33.01 27.94
N ILE A 509 13.80 -33.80 26.91
CA ILE A 509 14.33 -33.58 25.56
C ILE A 509 13.18 -33.09 24.70
N HIS A 510 13.31 -31.87 24.20
CA HIS A 510 12.48 -31.33 23.15
C HIS A 510 13.24 -31.43 21.83
N GLY A 511 12.86 -32.41 21.03
CA GLY A 511 13.47 -32.75 19.76
C GLY A 511 12.99 -34.13 19.34
N PHE A 512 13.19 -34.56 18.11
CA PHE A 512 13.77 -33.84 16.98
C PHE A 512 12.66 -33.17 16.16
N THR A 513 13.02 -32.28 15.23
CA THR A 513 12.06 -31.70 14.28
C THR A 513 11.45 -32.79 13.40
N ALA A 514 10.24 -32.54 12.89
CA ALA A 514 9.58 -33.48 11.97
C ALA A 514 10.46 -33.83 10.75
N LEU A 515 11.28 -32.89 10.28
CA LEU A 515 12.19 -33.11 9.16
C LEU A 515 13.37 -34.03 9.53
N GLU A 516 13.97 -33.85 10.71
CA GLU A 516 15.05 -34.72 11.22
C GLU A 516 14.53 -36.15 11.42
N VAL A 517 13.34 -36.31 12.01
CA VAL A 517 12.71 -37.63 12.19
C VAL A 517 12.41 -38.29 10.84
N THR A 518 11.84 -37.54 9.89
CA THR A 518 11.53 -38.04 8.54
C THR A 518 12.78 -38.48 7.80
N GLU A 519 13.84 -37.67 7.82
CA GLU A 519 15.08 -37.99 7.13
C GLU A 519 15.84 -39.14 7.81
N GLY A 520 15.84 -39.18 9.14
CA GLY A 520 16.43 -40.26 9.92
C GLY A 520 15.80 -41.60 9.59
N ALA A 521 14.46 -41.69 9.64
CA ALA A 521 13.73 -42.91 9.27
C ALA A 521 13.99 -43.32 7.82
N ARG A 522 13.96 -42.36 6.88
CA ARG A 522 14.23 -42.61 5.46
C ARG A 522 15.62 -43.19 5.23
N ARG A 523 16.65 -42.67 5.90
CA ARG A 523 18.05 -43.12 5.74
C ARG A 523 18.32 -44.48 6.37
N LEU A 524 17.61 -44.82 7.44
CA LEU A 524 17.61 -46.17 8.01
C LEU A 524 16.77 -47.18 7.21
N GLY A 525 15.99 -46.72 6.21
CA GLY A 525 15.06 -47.58 5.48
C GLY A 525 13.88 -48.03 6.33
N MET A 526 13.50 -47.25 7.35
CA MET A 526 12.43 -47.54 8.30
C MET A 526 11.15 -46.75 7.98
N PRO A 527 9.95 -47.31 8.26
CA PRO A 527 8.70 -46.54 8.24
C PRO A 527 8.75 -45.40 9.28
N LEU A 528 8.21 -44.23 8.95
CA LEU A 528 8.19 -43.05 9.85
C LEU A 528 7.55 -43.31 11.23
N ARG A 529 6.67 -44.32 11.33
CA ARG A 529 6.00 -44.69 12.57
C ARG A 529 6.94 -45.35 13.58
N ASP A 530 7.96 -46.05 13.09
CA ASP A 530 8.91 -46.85 13.85
C ASP A 530 10.20 -46.06 14.09
#